data_AF-A0A4R3LKP3-F1
#
_entry.id   AF-A0A4R3LKP3-F1
#
_cell.length_a   1.000
_cell.length_b   1.000
_cell.length_c   1.000
_cell.angle_alpha   90.00
_cell.angle_beta   90.00
_cell.angle_gamma   90.00
#
_symmetry.space_group_name_H-M   'P 1'
#
loop_
_entity.id
_entity.type
_entity.pdbx_description
1 polymer ?
#
loop_
_entity_poly.entity_id
_entity_poly.type
_entity_poly.pdbx_seq_one_letter_code
_entity_poly.pdbx_strand_id
1 'polypeptide(L)' 'MLTQDDIVVMAREGDMIDYLVWMHYRRLDVLPQVLRANRHLARLSADDMLRLPDGTPVRMPALVDEPQLRLVRLWS' A
#
# COMPACT_ATOMS: atom_id res chain seq x y z
N MET A 1 -14.36 5.55 -14.90
CA MET A 1 -13.50 4.53 -14.26
C MET A 1 -12.08 4.88 -14.63
N LEU A 2 -11.34 5.57 -13.76
CA LEU A 2 -9.90 5.67 -13.93
C LEU A 2 -9.31 4.40 -13.36
N THR A 3 -8.88 3.48 -14.23
CA THR A 3 -7.94 2.43 -13.85
C THR A 3 -6.69 3.12 -13.35
N GLN A 4 -6.48 3.12 -12.04
CA GLN A 4 -5.27 3.65 -11.44
C GLN A 4 -4.15 2.69 -11.81
N ASP A 5 -3.28 3.06 -12.75
CA ASP A 5 -2.18 2.21 -13.20
C ASP A 5 -1.24 1.84 -12.04
N ASP A 6 -0.56 0.70 -12.15
CA ASP A 6 0.51 0.32 -11.23
C ASP A 6 1.59 1.41 -11.23
N ILE A 7 1.80 2.07 -10.09
CA ILE A 7 2.88 3.05 -9.95
C ILE A 7 4.02 2.48 -9.11
N VAL A 8 5.25 2.91 -9.42
CA VAL A 8 6.42 2.63 -8.58
C VAL A 8 6.83 3.93 -7.90
N VAL A 9 6.81 3.93 -6.57
CA VAL A 9 7.27 5.05 -5.75
C VAL A 9 8.64 4.68 -5.21
N MET A 10 9.60 5.60 -5.36
CA MET A 10 10.92 5.45 -4.74
C MET A 10 10.82 5.95 -3.30
N ALA A 11 11.03 5.06 -2.33
CA ALA A 11 11.09 5.43 -0.93
C ALA A 11 12.32 6.31 -0.67
N ARG A 12 12.16 7.29 0.22
CA ARG A 12 13.26 8.09 0.75
C ARG A 12 13.79 7.47 2.03
N GLU A 13 15.00 7.85 2.44
CA GLU A 13 15.59 7.37 3.69
C GLU A 13 14.66 7.57 4.90
N GLY A 14 14.28 6.46 5.55
CA GLY A 14 13.41 6.48 6.72
C GLY A 14 11.92 6.59 6.41
N ASP A 15 11.53 6.55 5.13
CA ASP A 15 10.11 6.38 4.76
C ASP A 15 9.60 5.04 5.26
N MET A 16 8.36 5.05 5.70
CA MET A 16 7.66 3.85 6.13
C MET A 16 6.64 3.42 5.08
N ILE A 17 6.47 2.12 4.89
CA ILE A 17 5.56 1.59 3.86
C ILE A 17 4.09 1.98 4.14
N ASP A 18 3.69 2.01 5.41
CA ASP A 18 2.36 2.46 5.84
C ASP A 18 2.12 3.94 5.53
N TYR A 19 3.13 4.79 5.70
CA TYR A 19 3.08 6.19 5.29
C TYR A 19 2.90 6.34 3.77
N LEU A 20 3.67 5.60 2.97
CA LEU A 20 3.55 5.65 1.50
C LEU A 20 2.17 5.15 1.04
N VAL A 21 1.68 4.08 1.65
CA VAL A 21 0.35 3.51 1.38
C VAL A 21 -0.75 4.50 1.78
N TRP A 22 -0.64 5.15 2.93
CA TRP A 22 -1.57 6.19 3.35
C TRP A 22 -1.56 7.40 2.41
N MET A 23 -0.37 7.86 1.99
CA MET A 23 -0.25 8.99 1.08
C MET A 23 -0.87 8.71 -0.29
N HIS A 24 -0.76 7.47 -0.78
CA HIS A 24 -1.28 7.10 -2.09
C HIS A 24 -2.77 6.70 -2.08
N TYR A 25 -3.18 5.83 -1.16
CA TYR A 25 -4.53 5.25 -1.14
C TYR A 25 -5.46 5.88 -0.09
N ARG A 26 -4.92 6.70 0.83
CA ARG A 26 -5.66 7.27 1.99
C ARG A 26 -6.32 6.21 2.88
N ARG A 27 -5.84 4.96 2.80
CA ARG A 27 -6.33 3.80 3.52
C ARG A 27 -5.18 2.83 3.79
N LEU A 28 -5.26 2.07 4.89
CA LEU A 28 -4.22 1.13 5.33
C LEU A 28 -4.61 -0.34 5.20
N ASP A 29 -5.88 -0.64 4.94
CA ASP A 29 -6.40 -2.01 4.76
C ASP A 29 -5.79 -2.70 3.52
N VAL A 30 -5.23 -1.92 2.61
CA VAL A 30 -4.59 -2.36 1.37
C VAL A 30 -3.11 -2.75 1.56
N LEU A 31 -2.55 -2.51 2.75
CA LEU A 31 -1.15 -2.81 3.08
C LEU A 31 -0.75 -4.28 2.80
N PRO A 32 -1.56 -5.31 3.12
CA PRO A 32 -1.22 -6.69 2.79
C PRO A 32 -1.12 -6.94 1.28
N GLN A 33 -1.91 -6.21 0.47
CA GLN A 33 -1.91 -6.34 -0.99
C GLN A 33 -0.64 -5.71 -1.56
N VAL A 34 -0.24 -4.55 -1.04
CA VAL A 34 1.02 -3.87 -1.36
C VAL A 34 2.21 -4.74 -0.96
N LEU A 35 2.21 -5.34 0.23
CA LEU A 35 3.27 -6.27 0.67
C LEU A 35 3.36 -7.52 -0.22
N ARG A 36 2.23 -8.07 -0.67
CA ARG A 36 2.22 -9.19 -1.63
C ARG A 36 2.81 -8.82 -2.98
N ALA A 37 2.57 -7.60 -3.45
CA ALA A 37 3.16 -7.07 -4.68
C ALA A 37 4.67 -6.79 -4.53
N ASN A 38 5.15 -6.53 -3.30
CA ASN A 38 6.53 -6.20 -2.99
C ASN A 38 7.21 -7.29 -2.14
N ARG A 39 7.37 -8.49 -2.72
CA ARG A 39 8.00 -9.62 -2.01
C ARG A 39 9.42 -9.36 -1.55
N HIS A 40 10.15 -8.44 -2.19
CA HIS A 40 11.48 -8.03 -1.75
C HIS A 40 11.47 -7.29 -0.42
N LEU A 41 10.42 -6.50 -0.15
CA LEU A 41 10.27 -5.81 1.15
C LEU A 41 10.03 -6.80 2.28
N ALA A 42 9.33 -7.91 2.03
CA ALA A 42 9.13 -8.97 3.00
C ALA A 42 10.41 -9.78 3.32
N ARG A 43 11.50 -9.57 2.58
CA ARG A 43 12.82 -10.18 2.84
C ARG A 43 13.76 -9.26 3.61
N LEU A 44 13.37 -8.00 3.81
CA LEU A 44 14.14 -7.05 4.59
C LEU A 44 14.09 -7.43 6.08
N SER A 45 15.09 -6.97 6.83
CA SER A 45 15.07 -7.10 8.29
C SER A 45 13.90 -6.29 8.87
N ALA A 46 13.47 -6.59 10.10
CA ALA A 46 12.40 -5.83 10.74
C ALA A 46 12.73 -4.33 10.85
N ASP A 47 14.00 -3.99 11.04
CA ASP A 47 14.48 -2.60 11.09
C ASP A 47 14.41 -1.92 9.73
N ASP A 48 14.83 -2.61 8.66
CA ASP A 48 14.76 -2.10 7.28
C ASP A 48 13.31 -2.05 6.73
N MET A 49 12.41 -2.88 7.27
CA MET A 49 10.97 -2.80 6.99
C MET A 49 10.33 -1.59 7.67
N LEU A 50 10.81 -1.22 8.86
CA LEU A 50 10.36 -0.04 9.60
C LEU A 50 10.88 1.25 8.99
N ARG A 51 12.09 1.22 8.41
CA ARG A 51 12.72 2.37 7.76
C ARG A 51 13.27 1.92 6.42
N LEU A 52 12.54 2.21 5.35
CA LEU A 52 12.99 1.85 4.02
C LEU A 52 14.30 2.58 3.70
N PRO A 53 15.32 1.87 3.20
CA PRO A 53 16.51 2.50 2.67
C PRO A 53 16.17 3.45 1.51
N ASP A 54 16.95 4.51 1.36
CA ASP A 54 16.77 5.45 0.25
C ASP A 54 16.83 4.74 -1.11
N GLY A 55 15.93 5.13 -2.01
CA GLY A 55 15.83 4.55 -3.34
C GLY A 55 15.18 3.16 -3.38
N THR A 56 14.59 2.67 -2.28
CA THR A 56 13.88 1.40 -2.30
C THR A 56 12.63 1.51 -3.19
N PRO A 57 12.51 0.69 -4.25
CA PRO A 57 11.34 0.73 -5.11
C PRO A 57 10.14 0.06 -4.42
N VAL A 58 9.07 0.81 -4.24
CA VAL A 58 7.78 0.31 -3.71
C VAL A 58 6.74 0.35 -4.81
N ARG A 59 6.33 -0.83 -5.27
CA ARG A 59 5.25 -0.99 -6.25
C ARG A 59 3.90 -0.82 -5.56
N MET A 60 3.14 0.17 -5.98
CA MET A 60 1.77 0.40 -5.54
C MET A 60 0.84 -0.16 -6.62
N PRO A 61 0.24 -1.34 -6.40
CA PRO A 61 -0.62 -1.97 -7.39
C PRO A 61 -1.90 -1.16 -7.61
N ALA A 62 -2.41 -1.19 -8.83
CA ALA A 62 -3.77 -0.78 -9.15
C ALA A 62 -4.76 -1.51 -8.25
N LEU A 63 -5.39 -0.81 -7.31
CA LEU A 63 -6.44 -1.39 -6.51
C LEU A 63 -7.75 -1.17 -7.23
N VAL A 64 -8.40 -2.28 -7.61
CA VAL A 64 -9.79 -2.20 -8.00
C VAL A 64 -10.56 -1.88 -6.73
N ASP A 65 -11.23 -0.73 -6.69
CA ASP A 65 -12.14 -0.42 -5.60
C ASP A 65 -13.09 -1.61 -5.43
N GLU A 66 -13.04 -2.27 -4.27
CA GLU A 66 -14.06 -3.24 -3.93
C GLU A 66 -15.41 -2.50 -4.00
N PRO A 67 -16.43 -3.11 -4.63
CA PRO A 67 -17.73 -2.46 -4.74
C PRO A 67 -18.18 -2.07 -3.33
N GLN A 68 -18.43 -0.77 -3.11
CA GLN A 68 -18.95 -0.30 -1.83
C GLN A 68 -20.23 -1.08 -1.52
N LEU A 69 -20.12 -2.03 -0.59
CA LEU A 69 -21.23 -2.86 -0.17
C LEU A 69 -22.29 -1.91 0.40
N ARG A 70 -23.51 -1.96 -0.15
CA ARG A 70 -24.62 -1.16 0.38
C ARG A 70 -24.76 -1.46 1.87
N LEU A 71 -24.60 -0.43 2.69
CA LEU A 71 -24.90 -0.50 4.11
C LEU A 71 -26.40 -0.74 4.26
N VAL A 72 -26.81 -1.99 4.51
CA VAL A 72 -28.21 -2.32 4.79
C VAL A 72 -28.40 -2.28 6.30
N ARG A 73 -29.22 -1.34 6.78
CA ARG A 73 -29.59 -1.26 8.18
C ARG A 73 -30.62 -2.35 8.46
N LEU A 74 -30.24 -3.37 9.24
CA LEU A 74 -31.11 -4.53 9.49
C LEU A 74 -32.29 -4.21 10.42
N TRP A 75 -32.18 -3.19 11.28
CA TRP A 75 -33.26 -2.76 12.19
C TRP A 75 -33.21 -1.25 12.48
N SER A 76 -34.41 -0.65 12.65
CA SER A 76 -34.65 0.79 12.81
C SER A 76 -34.76 1.23 14.26
#